data_AF-A0A7Y5BTA5-F1
#
_entry.id   AF-A0A7Y5BTA5-F1
#
_cell.length_a   1.000
_cell.length_b   1.000
_cell.length_c   1.000
_cell.angle_alpha   90.00
_cell.angle_beta   90.00
_cell.angle_gamma   90.00
#
_symmetry.space_group_name_H-M   'P 1'
#
loop_
_entity.id
_entity.type
_entity.pdbx_description
1 polymer ?
#
loop_
_entity_poly.entity_id
_entity_poly.type
_entity_poly.pdbx_seq_one_letter_code
_entity_poly.pdbx_strand_id
1 'polypeptide(L)'
;MKTIAFLLLCLLLTACQTSPSPPPTAPPTLPPTLHPQEPPPAGADQEFATDFSKHTVPYTEILSGGPPKDGIPALDAPQFVSLAEADPWLEPQEPVIAFAQNGEARAYPLQILMWH
;
A
#
# COMPACT_ATOMS: atom_id res chain seq x y z
N MET A 1 -37.04 63.72 -8.52
CA MET A 1 -36.75 64.19 -9.90
C MET A 1 -35.69 63.29 -10.52
N LYS A 2 -36.05 62.62 -11.63
CA LYS A 2 -35.21 62.20 -12.78
C LYS A 2 -33.93 61.40 -12.49
N THR A 3 -33.97 60.07 -12.65
CA THR A 3 -33.53 59.26 -13.83
C THR A 3 -32.01 59.05 -13.93
N ILE A 4 -31.62 57.90 -14.52
CA ILE A 4 -30.29 57.52 -15.05
C ILE A 4 -29.49 56.66 -14.04
N ALA A 5 -29.02 55.45 -14.32
CA ALA A 5 -29.18 54.55 -15.46
C ALA A 5 -28.92 53.13 -14.96
N PHE A 6 -29.82 52.21 -15.30
CA PHE A 6 -29.67 50.77 -15.16
C PHE A 6 -28.64 50.32 -16.21
N LEU A 7 -27.37 50.15 -15.84
CA LEU A 7 -26.40 49.49 -16.72
C LEU A 7 -26.47 48.00 -16.43
N LEU A 8 -27.28 47.33 -17.25
CA LEU A 8 -27.43 45.89 -17.36
C LEU A 8 -26.08 45.30 -17.79
N LEU A 9 -25.26 44.85 -16.83
CA LEU A 9 -24.04 44.11 -17.15
C LEU A 9 -24.46 42.68 -17.51
N CYS A 10 -24.48 42.41 -18.81
CA CYS A 10 -24.81 41.11 -19.40
C CYS A 10 -23.99 39.99 -18.76
N LEU A 11 -24.73 39.08 -18.14
CA LEU A 11 -24.35 37.76 -17.67
C LEU A 11 -23.87 36.91 -18.87
N LEU A 12 -22.58 36.96 -19.21
CA LEU A 12 -21.97 35.98 -20.11
C LEU A 12 -21.35 34.86 -19.28
N LEU A 13 -22.22 33.95 -18.81
CA LEU A 13 -21.82 32.61 -18.40
C LEU A 13 -21.32 31.89 -19.65
N THR A 14 -20.04 32.04 -19.96
CA THR A 14 -19.36 31.18 -20.94
C THR A 14 -19.29 29.79 -20.32
N ALA A 15 -20.30 28.96 -20.60
CA ALA A 15 -20.25 27.55 -20.28
C ALA A 15 -19.12 26.92 -21.11
N CYS A 16 -17.96 26.71 -20.49
CA CYS A 16 -16.95 25.80 -21.01
C CYS A 16 -17.57 24.40 -21.04
N GLN A 17 -18.07 23.98 -22.20
CA GLN A 17 -18.40 22.58 -22.44
C GLN A 17 -17.09 21.80 -22.51
N THR A 18 -16.59 21.35 -21.36
CA THR A 18 -15.62 20.27 -21.30
C THR A 18 -16.36 19.00 -21.67
N SER A 19 -16.25 18.59 -22.93
CA SER A 19 -16.63 17.24 -23.33
C SER A 19 -15.70 16.26 -22.61
N PRO A 20 -16.22 15.23 -21.92
CA PRO A 20 -15.37 14.20 -21.34
C PRO A 20 -14.62 13.49 -22.47
N SER A 21 -13.29 13.46 -22.38
CA SER A 21 -12.48 12.62 -23.26
C SER A 21 -12.88 11.16 -23.01
N PRO A 22 -13.07 10.32 -24.05
CA PRO A 22 -13.24 8.90 -23.82
C PRO A 22 -12.03 8.37 -23.03
N PRO A 23 -12.22 7.44 -22.09
CA PRO A 23 -11.11 6.81 -21.40
C PRO A 23 -10.16 6.22 -22.46
N PRO A 24 -8.83 6.27 -22.24
CA PRO A 24 -7.90 5.62 -23.16
C PRO A 24 -8.34 4.16 -23.32
N THR A 25 -8.62 3.75 -24.56
CA THR A 25 -8.94 2.36 -24.88
C THR A 25 -7.77 1.53 -24.37
N ALA A 26 -8.00 0.76 -23.30
CA ALA A 26 -6.99 -0.17 -22.79
C ALA A 26 -6.54 -1.04 -23.97
N PRO A 27 -5.23 -1.24 -24.17
CA PRO A 27 -4.75 -2.13 -25.22
C PRO A 27 -5.44 -3.49 -25.06
N PRO A 28 -5.76 -4.18 -26.17
CA PRO A 28 -6.38 -5.50 -26.09
C PRO A 28 -5.51 -6.38 -25.20
N THR A 29 -6.07 -6.83 -24.07
CA THR A 29 -5.38 -7.71 -23.14
C THR A 29 -5.24 -9.06 -23.83
N LEU A 30 -4.10 -9.27 -24.49
CA LEU A 30 -3.76 -10.59 -25.02
C LEU A 30 -3.65 -11.56 -23.82
N PRO A 31 -4.15 -12.80 -23.95
CA PRO A 31 -3.96 -13.79 -22.91
C PRO A 31 -2.45 -13.97 -22.67
N PRO A 32 -2.02 -14.10 -21.40
CA PRO A 32 -0.61 -14.28 -21.10
C PRO A 32 -0.10 -15.57 -21.74
N THR A 33 1.05 -15.48 -22.41
CA THR A 33 1.77 -16.66 -22.89
C THR A 33 2.35 -17.39 -21.69
N LEU A 34 1.94 -18.64 -21.50
CA LEU A 34 2.48 -19.49 -20.45
C LEU A 34 3.83 -20.09 -20.88
N HIS A 35 4.72 -20.21 -19.91
CA HIS A 35 6.00 -20.90 -20.08
C HIS A 35 5.82 -22.43 -20.02
N PRO A 36 6.76 -23.20 -20.60
CA PRO A 36 6.77 -24.66 -20.48
C PRO A 36 6.88 -25.12 -19.02
N GLN A 37 6.35 -26.31 -18.74
CA GLN A 37 6.44 -26.91 -17.40
C GLN A 37 7.90 -27.11 -16.97
N GLU A 38 8.22 -26.63 -15.77
CA GLU A 38 9.53 -26.78 -15.13
C GLU A 38 9.32 -26.96 -13.61
N PRO A 39 10.29 -27.53 -12.87
CA PRO A 39 10.14 -27.74 -11.43
C PRO A 39 10.05 -26.39 -10.70
N PRO A 40 9.20 -26.28 -9.66
CA PRO A 40 9.03 -25.03 -8.93
C PRO A 40 10.34 -24.57 -8.27
N PRO A 41 10.46 -23.26 -7.95
CA PRO A 41 11.59 -22.76 -7.18
C PRO A 41 11.75 -23.54 -5.87
N ALA A 42 12.99 -23.70 -5.42
CA ALA A 42 13.29 -24.50 -4.24
C ALA A 42 12.46 -24.06 -3.02
N GLY A 43 11.71 -24.99 -2.42
CA GLY A 43 10.88 -24.77 -1.23
C GLY A 43 9.50 -24.16 -1.51
N ALA A 44 9.25 -23.60 -2.70
CA ALA A 44 7.99 -22.94 -3.02
C ALA A 44 6.80 -23.91 -2.99
N ASP A 45 7.01 -25.17 -3.33
CA ASP A 45 6.02 -26.25 -3.30
C ASP A 45 5.56 -26.62 -1.88
N GLN A 46 6.39 -26.34 -0.86
CA GLN A 46 6.04 -26.53 0.55
C GLN A 46 5.37 -25.30 1.15
N GLU A 47 5.67 -24.12 0.63
CA GLU A 47 5.19 -22.85 1.17
C GLU A 47 3.86 -22.40 0.56
N PHE A 48 3.62 -22.68 -0.73
CA PHE A 48 2.48 -22.14 -1.47
C PHE A 48 1.56 -23.24 -2.02
N ALA A 49 0.26 -23.10 -1.77
CA ALA A 49 -0.78 -23.91 -2.41
C ALA A 49 -1.29 -23.20 -3.68
N THR A 50 -0.62 -23.43 -4.81
CA THR A 50 -0.97 -22.85 -6.12
C THR A 50 -0.75 -23.82 -7.27
N ASP A 51 -1.17 -23.43 -8.47
CA ASP A 51 -0.98 -24.17 -9.72
C ASP A 51 0.34 -23.77 -10.40
N PHE A 52 1.40 -24.52 -10.10
CA PHE A 52 2.74 -24.32 -10.70
C PHE A 52 2.79 -24.62 -12.20
N SER A 53 1.70 -25.10 -12.81
CA SER A 53 1.64 -25.18 -14.28
C SER A 53 1.41 -23.83 -14.94
N LYS A 54 1.00 -22.80 -14.18
CA LYS A 54 0.67 -21.46 -14.67
C LYS A 54 1.72 -20.44 -14.27
N HIS A 55 2.66 -20.17 -15.18
CA HIS A 55 3.68 -19.14 -15.02
C HIS A 55 4.01 -18.48 -16.35
N THR A 56 4.33 -17.19 -16.32
CA THR A 56 4.67 -16.37 -17.51
C THR A 56 6.13 -15.97 -17.55
N VAL A 57 6.94 -16.47 -16.61
CA VAL A 57 8.38 -16.27 -16.51
C VAL A 57 9.04 -17.60 -16.12
N PRO A 58 10.31 -17.83 -16.48
CA PRO A 58 11.07 -18.98 -16.01
C PRO A 58 11.26 -18.98 -14.48
N TYR A 59 11.15 -20.13 -13.83
CA TYR A 59 11.36 -20.25 -12.38
C TYR A 59 12.80 -19.97 -11.94
N THR A 60 13.78 -20.06 -12.85
CA THR A 60 15.16 -19.67 -12.60
C THR A 60 15.34 -18.17 -12.33
N GLU A 61 14.38 -17.33 -12.72
CA GLU A 61 14.40 -15.89 -12.45
C GLU A 61 13.81 -15.53 -11.08
N ILE A 62 13.15 -16.50 -10.42
CA ILE A 62 12.54 -16.31 -9.10
C ILE A 62 13.56 -16.70 -8.02
N LEU A 63 13.87 -15.75 -7.15
CA LEU A 63 14.80 -15.92 -6.03
C LEU A 63 14.05 -15.89 -4.70
N SER A 64 14.51 -16.67 -3.72
CA SER A 64 13.99 -16.62 -2.35
C SER A 64 14.36 -15.29 -1.69
N GLY A 65 13.39 -14.72 -0.95
CA GLY A 65 13.61 -13.53 -0.11
C GLY A 65 14.37 -13.82 1.18
N GLY A 66 14.61 -15.09 1.53
CA GLY A 66 15.25 -15.52 2.78
C GLY A 66 14.25 -16.08 3.79
N PRO A 67 13.36 -15.27 4.37
CA PRO A 67 12.28 -15.77 5.22
C PRO A 67 11.32 -16.68 4.46
N PRO A 68 10.81 -17.75 5.07
CA PRO A 68 9.75 -18.56 4.49
C PRO A 68 8.43 -17.79 4.46
N LYS A 69 7.44 -18.30 3.73
CA LYS A 69 6.05 -17.81 3.82
C LYS A 69 5.60 -17.75 5.28
N ASP A 70 5.04 -16.59 5.66
CA ASP A 70 4.60 -16.28 7.03
C ASP A 70 5.71 -16.33 8.10
N GLY A 71 6.99 -16.35 7.71
CA GLY A 71 8.14 -16.36 8.62
C GLY A 71 8.36 -15.05 9.37
N ILE A 72 7.67 -13.98 8.98
CA ILE A 72 7.61 -12.69 9.68
C ILE A 72 6.17 -12.52 10.17
N PRO A 73 5.91 -12.73 11.48
CA PRO A 73 4.55 -12.66 12.02
C PRO A 73 4.00 -11.23 11.96
N ALA A 74 2.81 -11.07 11.38
CA ALA A 74 2.12 -9.78 11.35
C ALA A 74 1.80 -9.28 12.77
N LEU A 75 1.91 -7.97 12.96
CA LEU A 75 1.56 -7.28 14.22
C LEU A 75 0.10 -6.78 14.19
N ASP A 76 -0.86 -7.70 14.21
CA ASP A 76 -2.28 -7.36 14.03
C ASP A 76 -2.96 -6.86 15.33
N ALA A 77 -2.60 -7.45 16.48
CA ALA A 77 -3.21 -7.17 17.79
C ALA A 77 -2.17 -6.84 18.87
N PRO A 78 -1.38 -5.75 18.70
CA PRO A 78 -0.34 -5.39 19.64
C PRO A 78 -0.92 -5.08 21.02
N GLN A 79 -0.24 -5.55 22.06
CA GLN A 79 -0.53 -5.19 23.44
C GLN A 79 0.30 -3.97 23.82
N PHE A 80 -0.36 -2.96 24.39
CA PHE A 80 0.28 -1.73 24.82
C PHE A 80 0.55 -1.79 26.31
N VAL A 81 1.69 -1.25 26.71
CA VAL A 81 2.10 -1.12 28.10
C VAL A 81 2.28 0.35 28.44
N SER A 82 2.17 0.66 29.73
CA SER A 82 2.49 1.99 30.25
C SER A 82 4.00 2.25 30.19
N LEU A 83 4.40 3.51 30.31
CA LEU A 83 5.83 3.88 30.38
C LEU A 83 6.54 3.22 31.57
N ALA A 84 5.87 3.10 32.72
CA ALA A 84 6.45 2.47 33.91
C ALA A 84 6.70 0.97 33.73
N GLU A 85 5.86 0.29 32.93
CA GLU A 85 6.05 -1.12 32.57
C GLU A 85 7.13 -1.29 31.47
N ALA A 86 7.37 -0.25 30.66
CA ALA A 86 8.40 -0.25 29.63
C ALA A 86 9.81 0.05 30.17
N ASP A 87 9.92 0.87 31.22
CA ASP A 87 11.17 1.34 31.84
C ASP A 87 12.24 0.25 32.10
N PRO A 88 11.89 -1.00 32.49
CA PRO A 88 12.90 -2.04 32.72
C PRO A 88 13.59 -2.58 31.46
N TRP A 89 13.02 -2.39 30.26
CA TRP A 89 13.54 -2.96 29.01
C TRP A 89 13.72 -1.94 27.88
N LEU A 90 13.11 -0.76 28.00
CA LEU A 90 13.26 0.34 27.06
C LEU A 90 14.33 1.31 27.56
N GLU A 91 15.36 1.54 26.78
CA GLU A 91 16.44 2.44 27.19
C GLU A 91 15.99 3.91 27.17
N PRO A 92 16.57 4.80 28.00
CA PRO A 92 16.17 6.21 28.04
C PRO A 92 16.33 6.94 26.69
N GLN A 93 17.23 6.47 25.83
CA GLN A 93 17.45 7.00 24.48
C GLN A 93 17.33 5.89 23.44
N GLU A 94 16.13 5.75 22.88
CA GLU A 94 15.82 4.70 21.92
C GLU A 94 15.11 5.26 20.67
N PRO A 95 15.39 4.76 19.46
CA PRO A 95 14.65 5.16 18.29
C PRO A 95 13.23 4.61 18.32
N VAL A 96 12.26 5.52 18.23
CA VAL A 96 10.83 5.21 18.22
C VAL A 96 10.14 5.89 17.05
N ILE A 97 9.05 5.29 16.56
CA ILE A 97 8.06 5.99 15.74
C ILE A 97 7.00 6.56 16.67
N ALA A 98 6.88 7.89 16.70
CA ALA A 98 5.82 8.57 17.42
C ALA A 98 4.57 8.69 16.54
N PHE A 99 3.41 8.34 17.08
CA PHE A 99 2.13 8.42 16.39
C PHE A 99 1.08 9.01 17.33
N ALA A 100 0.28 9.95 16.83
CA ALA A 100 -0.80 10.56 17.58
C ALA A 100 -2.08 10.58 16.76
N GLN A 101 -3.16 10.07 17.35
CA GLN A 101 -4.50 10.07 16.73
C GLN A 101 -5.57 10.16 17.81
N ASN A 102 -6.64 10.94 17.54
CA ASN A 102 -7.78 11.11 18.46
C ASN A 102 -7.40 11.56 19.88
N GLY A 103 -6.34 12.36 20.02
CA GLY A 103 -5.86 12.84 21.32
C GLY A 103 -5.01 11.84 22.11
N GLU A 104 -4.75 10.65 21.55
CA GLU A 104 -3.88 9.65 22.14
C GLU A 104 -2.53 9.63 21.41
N ALA A 105 -1.43 9.73 22.15
CA ALA A 105 -0.07 9.65 21.64
C ALA A 105 0.57 8.33 22.07
N ARG A 106 1.25 7.66 21.13
CA ARG A 106 1.92 6.38 21.32
C ARG A 106 3.33 6.43 20.75
N ALA A 107 4.24 5.67 21.34
CA ALA A 107 5.60 5.46 20.86
C ALA A 107 5.79 3.97 20.54
N TYR A 108 6.26 3.68 19.32
CA TYR A 108 6.53 2.32 18.85
C TYR A 108 8.05 2.12 18.70
N PRO A 109 8.69 1.33 19.57
CA PRO A 109 10.12 1.07 19.48
C PRO A 109 10.51 0.38 18.18
N LEU A 110 11.57 0.87 17.51
CA LEU A 110 12.04 0.24 16.27
C LEU A 110 12.51 -1.20 16.49
N GLN A 111 13.04 -1.53 17.66
CA GLN A 111 13.48 -2.89 17.98
C GLN A 111 12.35 -3.93 17.89
N ILE A 112 11.09 -3.52 18.15
CA ILE A 112 9.91 -4.37 17.98
C ILE A 112 9.51 -4.40 16.51
N LEU A 113 9.43 -3.24 15.87
CA LEU A 113 8.95 -3.12 14.49
C LEU A 113 9.90 -3.74 13.45
N MET A 114 11.18 -3.91 13.75
CA MET A 114 12.15 -4.44 12.79
C MET A 114 12.07 -5.96 12.63
N TRP A 115 11.43 -6.65 13.57
CA TRP A 115 11.22 -8.11 13.53
C TRP A 115 9.87 -8.52 12.95
N HIS A 116 8.90 -7.60 12.95
CA HIS A 116 7.53 -7.78 12.45
C HIS A 116 7.34 -7.15 11.06
#